data_AF-A0A397VA55-F1
#
_entry.id   AF-A0A397VA55-F1
#
_cell.length_a   1.000
_cell.length_b   1.000
_cell.length_c   1.000
_cell.angle_alpha   90.00
_cell.angle_beta   90.00
_cell.angle_gamma   90.00
#
_symmetry.space_group_name_H-M   'P 1'
#
loop_
_entity.id
_entity.type
_entity.pdbx_description
1 polymer ?
#
loop_
_entity_poly.entity_id
_entity_poly.type
_entity_poly.pdbx_seq_one_letter_code
_entity_poly.pdbx_strand_id
1 'polypeptide(L)'
;MSFDNNPSTAQKDAWKREQLELRSKLIEIDDLSFSKTIIEKNHNQEVEFNGLKYIGGVDISFIENNVEDAVASLVVLEYPNLTVIYENFKMVKLKLPYIAGFLAFREVTPLLELLQNLQQNNPEIFPQVVIVDGNGILHPRKFGLASHLGVLANVPTIGVGKNFLQIDDGDELTMSYVKKTVKEKLNKGGDVYFLRGFSGTTYGAAVRSLENTTNPIYVSIGHRISLETAIQLVIKCCHYRIPEPTRQADVRSRKFVQNLLKYSYI
;
A
#
# COMPACT_ATOMS: atom_id res chain seq x y z
N MET A 1 10.17 -13.80 -17.39
CA MET A 1 10.99 -12.97 -18.30
C MET A 1 12.39 -12.83 -17.69
N SER A 2 13.46 -12.88 -18.48
CA SER A 2 14.80 -12.55 -17.99
C SER A 2 14.90 -11.03 -17.81
N PHE A 3 15.44 -10.62 -16.67
CA PHE A 3 15.51 -9.23 -16.26
C PHE A 3 16.98 -8.78 -16.35
N ASP A 4 17.26 -7.88 -17.29
CA ASP A 4 18.61 -7.40 -17.60
C ASP A 4 18.93 -6.13 -16.78
N ASN A 5 20.19 -5.95 -16.37
CA ASN A 5 20.62 -4.85 -15.49
C ASN A 5 20.51 -3.47 -16.14
N ASN A 6 20.31 -3.40 -17.45
CA ASN A 6 20.00 -2.17 -18.17
C ASN A 6 18.92 -2.48 -19.21
N PRO A 7 17.62 -2.36 -18.85
CA PRO A 7 16.58 -2.84 -19.72
C PRO A 7 16.53 -2.02 -20.99
N SER A 8 16.53 -2.74 -22.11
CA SER A 8 16.36 -2.19 -23.45
C SER A 8 15.08 -1.37 -23.55
N THR A 9 15.02 -0.46 -24.52
CA THR A 9 13.78 0.28 -24.85
C THR A 9 12.61 -0.68 -25.08
N ALA A 10 12.86 -1.80 -25.75
CA ALA A 10 11.86 -2.85 -25.98
C ALA A 10 11.32 -3.47 -24.67
N GLN A 11 12.18 -3.74 -23.69
CA GLN A 11 11.74 -4.23 -22.37
C GLN A 11 10.91 -3.18 -21.63
N LYS A 12 11.33 -1.91 -21.63
CA LYS A 12 10.57 -0.82 -21.01
C LYS A 12 9.19 -0.66 -21.67
N ASP A 13 9.10 -0.80 -22.98
CA ASP A 13 7.83 -0.68 -23.70
C ASP A 13 6.92 -1.91 -23.51
N ALA A 14 7.50 -3.11 -23.36
CA ALA A 14 6.75 -4.28 -22.95
C ALA A 14 6.12 -4.08 -21.55
N TRP A 15 6.89 -3.62 -20.57
CA TRP A 15 6.38 -3.33 -19.23
C TRP A 15 5.32 -2.23 -19.21
N LYS A 16 5.46 -1.19 -20.04
CA LYS A 16 4.40 -0.17 -20.17
C LYS A 16 3.11 -0.78 -20.70
N ARG A 17 3.18 -1.63 -21.73
CA ARG A 17 1.99 -2.30 -22.28
C ARG A 17 1.31 -3.19 -21.24
N GLU A 18 2.08 -3.97 -20.51
CA GLU A 18 1.56 -4.82 -19.43
C GLU A 18 0.92 -3.99 -18.31
N GLN A 19 1.55 -2.89 -17.87
CA GLN A 19 0.92 -1.97 -16.91
C GLN A 19 -0.41 -1.41 -17.42
N LEU A 20 -0.49 -1.01 -18.69
CA LEU A 20 -1.72 -0.46 -19.25
C LEU A 20 -2.82 -1.52 -19.36
N GLU A 21 -2.45 -2.75 -19.73
CA GLU A 21 -3.39 -3.87 -19.78
C GLU A 21 -3.93 -4.19 -18.38
N LEU A 22 -3.06 -4.35 -17.39
CA LEU A 22 -3.48 -4.63 -16.01
C LEU A 22 -4.25 -3.46 -15.40
N ARG A 23 -3.84 -2.21 -15.69
CA ARG A 23 -4.58 -1.01 -15.29
C ARG A 23 -6.01 -1.02 -15.82
N SER A 24 -6.27 -1.53 -17.02
CA SER A 24 -7.64 -1.61 -17.56
C SER A 24 -8.57 -2.50 -16.73
N LYS A 25 -8.00 -3.38 -15.89
CA LYS A 25 -8.73 -4.28 -14.99
C LYS A 25 -8.92 -3.67 -13.59
N LEU A 26 -8.43 -2.45 -13.35
CA LEU A 26 -8.52 -1.76 -12.07
C LEU A 26 -9.97 -1.34 -11.77
N ILE A 27 -10.46 -1.64 -10.56
CA ILE A 27 -11.76 -1.19 -10.04
C ILE A 27 -11.49 -0.13 -8.97
N GLU A 28 -12.07 1.06 -9.11
CA GLU A 28 -11.84 2.23 -8.24
C GLU A 28 -13.05 2.56 -7.34
N ILE A 29 -14.00 1.63 -7.22
CA ILE A 29 -15.20 1.72 -6.38
C ILE A 29 -15.23 0.56 -5.39
N ASP A 30 -16.07 0.66 -4.37
CA ASP A 30 -16.25 -0.40 -3.38
C ASP A 30 -16.84 -1.66 -4.06
N ASP A 31 -16.05 -2.73 -4.09
CA ASP A 31 -16.44 -4.08 -4.48
C ASP A 31 -15.88 -5.03 -3.42
N LEU A 32 -16.57 -5.04 -2.27
CA LEU A 32 -16.07 -5.56 -0.99
C LEU A 32 -16.96 -6.68 -0.47
N SER A 33 -16.35 -7.63 0.25
CA SER A 33 -17.06 -8.71 0.96
C SER A 33 -17.64 -8.28 2.31
N PHE A 34 -17.41 -7.03 2.71
CA PHE A 34 -17.90 -6.42 3.94
C PHE A 34 -18.59 -5.09 3.59
N SER A 35 -19.40 -4.57 4.52
CA SER A 35 -20.15 -3.33 4.31
C SER A 35 -19.68 -2.25 5.28
N LYS A 36 -19.97 -0.98 4.96
CA LYS A 36 -19.78 0.14 5.87
C LYS A 36 -21.12 0.74 6.27
N THR A 37 -21.26 1.09 7.54
CA THR A 37 -22.44 1.79 8.06
C THR A 37 -21.99 3.07 8.74
N ILE A 38 -22.68 4.17 8.47
CA ILE A 38 -22.47 5.45 9.15
C ILE A 38 -23.35 5.45 10.39
N ILE A 39 -22.74 5.69 11.55
CA ILE A 39 -23.39 5.74 12.84
C ILE A 39 -23.21 7.14 13.39
N GLU A 40 -24.31 7.75 13.83
CA GLU A 40 -24.26 9.03 14.52
C GLU A 40 -24.07 8.78 16.03
N LYS A 41 -22.94 9.26 16.57
CA LYS A 41 -22.68 9.28 18.02
C LYS A 41 -22.22 10.66 18.44
N ASN A 42 -22.90 11.25 19.42
CA ASN A 42 -22.52 12.55 20.01
C ASN A 42 -22.24 13.65 18.97
N HIS A 43 -23.13 13.80 17.97
CA HIS A 43 -23.00 14.75 16.86
C HIS A 43 -21.79 14.53 15.92
N ASN A 44 -21.09 13.40 16.05
CA ASN A 44 -20.06 12.96 15.12
C ASN A 44 -20.53 11.73 14.31
N GLN A 45 -20.12 11.66 13.05
CA GLN A 45 -20.32 10.49 12.20
C GLN A 45 -19.14 9.53 12.38
N GLU A 46 -19.41 8.34 12.90
CA GLU A 46 -18.47 7.23 12.92
C GLU A 46 -18.82 6.24 11.80
N VAL A 47 -17.81 5.62 11.21
CA VAL A 47 -18.01 4.51 10.27
C VAL A 47 -17.79 3.20 11.02
N GLU A 48 -18.59 2.18 10.77
CA GLU A 48 -18.33 0.81 11.20
C GLU A 48 -18.22 -0.11 9.99
N PHE A 49 -17.23 -1.01 10.00
CA PHE A 49 -16.98 -1.97 8.92
C PHE A 49 -17.55 -3.33 9.30
N ASN A 50 -18.81 -3.55 8.93
CA ASN A 50 -19.58 -4.74 9.28
C ASN A 50 -19.18 -5.93 8.41
N GLY A 51 -18.76 -7.02 9.06
CA GLY A 51 -18.31 -8.24 8.39
C GLY A 51 -16.83 -8.25 8.00
N LEU A 52 -16.07 -7.18 8.30
CA LEU A 52 -14.62 -7.18 8.16
C LEU A 52 -13.96 -7.89 9.35
N LYS A 53 -13.24 -8.97 9.08
CA LYS A 53 -12.57 -9.82 10.07
C LYS A 53 -11.05 -9.80 9.95
N TYR A 54 -10.52 -9.78 8.72
CA TYR A 54 -9.09 -9.91 8.48
C TYR A 54 -8.57 -8.85 7.51
N ILE A 55 -7.50 -8.19 7.92
CA ILE A 55 -6.79 -7.19 7.11
C ILE A 55 -5.35 -7.66 6.90
N GLY A 56 -4.93 -7.66 5.63
CA GLY A 56 -3.57 -7.96 5.24
C GLY A 56 -2.69 -6.71 5.31
N GLY A 57 -1.43 -6.90 5.67
CA GLY A 57 -0.37 -5.90 5.55
C GLY A 57 0.77 -6.47 4.72
N VAL A 58 1.26 -5.72 3.75
CA VAL A 58 2.44 -6.12 2.98
C VAL A 58 3.47 -5.01 2.90
N ASP A 59 4.73 -5.42 2.90
CA ASP A 59 5.90 -4.54 2.76
C ASP A 59 7.03 -5.28 2.04
N ILE A 60 7.94 -4.51 1.43
CA ILE A 60 9.23 -5.00 0.96
C ILE A 60 10.32 -4.17 1.60
N SER A 61 11.08 -4.80 2.48
CA SER A 61 12.15 -4.15 3.23
C SER A 61 13.50 -4.57 2.67
N PHE A 62 14.35 -3.61 2.35
CA PHE A 62 15.71 -3.85 1.89
C PHE A 62 16.63 -4.20 3.07
N ILE A 63 17.60 -5.08 2.83
CA ILE A 63 18.60 -5.43 3.84
C ILE A 63 19.64 -4.32 3.92
N GLU A 64 20.01 -3.92 5.14
CA GLU A 64 21.03 -2.90 5.35
C GLU A 64 22.34 -3.30 4.66
N ASN A 65 22.94 -2.35 3.94
CA ASN A 65 24.17 -2.51 3.15
C ASN A 65 24.06 -3.44 1.93
N ASN A 66 22.87 -3.92 1.54
CA ASN A 66 22.65 -4.59 0.27
C ASN A 66 21.38 -4.12 -0.45
N VAL A 67 21.54 -3.46 -1.59
CA VAL A 67 20.42 -2.93 -2.41
C VAL A 67 19.72 -3.99 -3.26
N GLU A 68 20.31 -5.18 -3.39
CA GLU A 68 19.76 -6.31 -4.15
C GLU A 68 18.95 -7.25 -3.26
N ASP A 69 19.30 -7.39 -1.98
CA ASP A 69 18.58 -8.29 -1.08
C ASP A 69 17.46 -7.54 -0.35
N ALA A 70 16.25 -8.08 -0.46
CA ALA A 70 15.08 -7.58 0.21
C ALA A 70 14.26 -8.71 0.81
N VAL A 71 13.34 -8.36 1.69
CA VAL A 71 12.37 -9.28 2.28
C VAL A 71 10.99 -8.80 1.96
N ALA A 72 10.26 -9.62 1.20
CA ALA A 72 8.82 -9.49 1.07
C ALA A 72 8.16 -10.03 2.34
N SER A 73 7.21 -9.28 2.89
CA SER A 73 6.46 -9.66 4.07
C SER A 73 4.97 -9.59 3.82
N LEU A 74 4.26 -10.58 4.35
CA LEU A 74 2.81 -10.61 4.48
C LEU A 74 2.47 -10.85 5.94
N VAL A 75 1.59 -10.02 6.49
CA VAL A 75 0.94 -10.24 7.78
C VAL A 75 -0.57 -10.22 7.62
N VAL A 76 -1.29 -10.96 8.46
CA VAL A 76 -2.74 -10.86 8.60
C VAL A 76 -3.07 -10.48 10.03
N LEU A 77 -3.92 -9.47 10.17
CA LEU A 77 -4.40 -8.98 11.45
C LEU A 77 -5.90 -9.21 11.56
N GLU A 78 -6.36 -9.59 12.75
CA GLU A 78 -7.78 -9.54 13.11
C GLU A 78 -8.27 -8.09 13.20
N TYR A 79 -9.48 -7.84 12.72
CA TYR A 79 -10.18 -6.57 12.83
C TYR A 79 -11.39 -6.71 13.77
N PRO A 80 -11.65 -5.75 14.69
CA PRO A 80 -11.02 -4.44 14.83
C PRO A 80 -9.78 -4.39 15.75
N ASN A 81 -9.39 -5.49 16.39
CA ASN A 81 -8.36 -5.47 17.44
C ASN A 81 -6.92 -5.29 16.93
N LEU A 82 -6.71 -5.41 15.62
CA LEU A 82 -5.41 -5.30 14.94
C LEU A 82 -4.35 -6.27 15.52
N THR A 83 -4.78 -7.46 15.95
CA THR A 83 -3.89 -8.50 16.46
C THR A 83 -3.35 -9.34 15.30
N VAL A 84 -2.03 -9.47 15.19
CA VAL A 84 -1.39 -10.29 14.15
C VAL A 84 -1.67 -11.77 14.43
N ILE A 85 -2.31 -12.45 13.49
CA ILE A 85 -2.63 -13.88 13.55
C ILE A 85 -1.84 -14.73 12.55
N TYR A 86 -1.20 -14.08 11.58
CA TYR A 86 -0.37 -14.74 10.58
C TYR A 86 0.76 -13.81 10.14
N GLU A 87 1.93 -14.39 9.89
CA GLU A 87 3.06 -13.73 9.27
C GLU A 87 3.81 -14.71 8.36
N ASN A 88 4.26 -14.23 7.21
CA ASN A 88 5.09 -14.99 6.29
C ASN A 88 6.08 -14.05 5.58
N PHE A 89 7.29 -14.56 5.33
CA PHE A 89 8.40 -13.79 4.79
C PHE A 89 9.06 -14.54 3.66
N LYS A 90 9.48 -13.81 2.62
CA LYS A 90 10.25 -14.37 1.51
C LYS A 90 11.48 -13.50 1.27
N MET A 91 12.66 -14.13 1.32
CA MET A 91 13.88 -13.49 0.85
C MET A 91 13.80 -13.32 -0.67
N VAL A 92 14.11 -12.13 -1.14
CA VAL A 92 14.03 -11.75 -2.55
C VAL A 92 15.34 -11.14 -2.96
N LYS A 93 15.90 -11.63 -4.06
CA LYS A 93 17.01 -10.97 -4.74
C LYS A 93 16.46 -10.14 -5.90
N LEU A 94 16.41 -8.83 -5.73
CA LEU A 94 15.84 -7.89 -6.66
C LEU A 94 16.83 -7.56 -7.79
N LYS A 95 16.85 -8.39 -8.83
CA LYS A 95 17.78 -8.35 -9.97
C LYS A 95 17.72 -7.09 -10.87
N LEU A 96 16.69 -6.26 -10.76
CA LEU A 96 16.56 -5.06 -11.61
C LEU A 96 17.12 -3.81 -10.91
N PRO A 97 17.72 -2.84 -11.63
CA PRO A 97 17.98 -1.51 -11.07
C PRO A 97 16.65 -0.78 -10.74
N TYR A 98 16.70 0.19 -9.82
CA TYR A 98 15.55 1.06 -9.52
C TYR A 98 15.21 1.91 -10.75
N ILE A 99 14.04 1.66 -11.36
CA ILE A 99 13.50 2.50 -12.44
C ILE A 99 12.19 3.11 -11.94
N ALA A 100 12.20 4.43 -11.75
CA ALA A 100 11.02 5.19 -11.33
C ALA A 100 9.83 4.89 -12.27
N GLY A 101 8.68 4.56 -11.67
CA GLY A 101 7.47 4.18 -12.40
C GLY A 101 7.35 2.70 -12.79
N PHE A 102 8.36 1.86 -12.52
CA PHE A 102 8.34 0.41 -12.78
C PHE A 102 8.64 -0.43 -11.54
N LEU A 103 8.68 0.21 -10.36
CA LEU A 103 8.99 -0.44 -9.08
C LEU A 103 8.12 -1.67 -8.81
N ALA A 104 6.83 -1.59 -9.16
CA ALA A 104 5.89 -2.69 -8.98
C ALA A 104 6.33 -3.99 -9.68
N PHE A 105 7.06 -3.95 -10.80
CA PHE A 105 7.54 -5.18 -11.45
C PHE A 105 8.62 -5.93 -10.67
N ARG A 106 9.36 -5.23 -9.80
CA ARG A 106 10.35 -5.85 -8.91
C ARG A 106 9.70 -6.51 -7.71
N GLU A 107 8.58 -5.93 -7.29
CA GLU A 107 8.04 -6.07 -5.94
C GLU A 107 6.75 -6.90 -5.90
N VAL A 108 5.94 -6.86 -6.97
CA VAL A 108 4.62 -7.50 -6.97
C VAL A 108 4.71 -9.03 -6.90
N THR A 109 5.67 -9.64 -7.61
CA THR A 109 5.78 -11.11 -7.71
C THR A 109 5.95 -11.78 -6.33
N PRO A 110 6.94 -11.41 -5.50
CA PRO A 110 7.11 -12.07 -4.21
C PRO A 110 5.94 -11.81 -3.25
N LEU A 111 5.28 -10.64 -3.32
CA LEU A 111 4.09 -10.35 -2.52
C LEU A 111 2.88 -11.18 -2.98
N LEU A 112 2.71 -11.33 -4.29
CA LEU A 112 1.65 -12.16 -4.88
C LEU A 112 1.82 -13.62 -4.49
N GLU A 113 3.05 -14.15 -4.53
CA GLU A 113 3.34 -15.53 -4.11
C GLU A 113 3.01 -15.75 -2.63
N LEU A 114 3.30 -14.78 -1.74
CA LEU A 114 2.91 -14.86 -0.33
C LEU A 114 1.39 -14.91 -0.15
N LEU A 115 0.65 -14.08 -0.88
CA LEU A 115 -0.82 -14.10 -0.84
C LEU A 115 -1.40 -15.39 -1.42
N GLN A 116 -0.87 -15.89 -2.53
CA GLN A 116 -1.30 -17.15 -3.14
C GLN A 116 -1.01 -18.34 -2.21
N ASN A 117 0.14 -18.35 -1.54
CA ASN A 117 0.47 -19.37 -0.56
C ASN A 117 -0.50 -19.33 0.64
N LEU A 118 -0.81 -18.15 1.16
CA LEU A 118 -1.82 -17.99 2.21
C LEU A 118 -3.19 -18.51 1.74
N GLN A 119 -3.62 -18.12 0.54
CA GLN A 119 -4.92 -18.53 -0.02
C GLN A 119 -5.04 -20.05 -0.17
N GLN A 120 -3.94 -20.73 -0.53
CA GLN A 120 -3.92 -22.18 -0.72
C GLN A 120 -3.88 -22.93 0.61
N ASN A 121 -3.10 -22.44 1.59
CA ASN A 121 -2.81 -23.18 2.81
C ASN A 121 -3.70 -22.79 4.01
N ASN A 122 -4.19 -21.55 4.04
CA ASN A 122 -5.01 -21.00 5.13
C ASN A 122 -6.10 -20.05 4.59
N PRO A 123 -7.00 -20.53 3.70
CA PRO A 123 -8.05 -19.69 3.10
C PRO A 123 -9.00 -19.05 4.13
N GLU A 124 -9.16 -19.68 5.30
CA GLU A 124 -10.05 -19.23 6.39
C GLU A 124 -9.62 -17.90 7.04
N ILE A 125 -8.34 -17.53 6.91
CA ILE A 125 -7.78 -16.26 7.38
C ILE A 125 -7.32 -15.37 6.21
N PHE A 126 -7.75 -15.67 4.97
CA PHE A 126 -7.41 -14.83 3.84
C PHE A 126 -7.97 -13.40 4.03
N PRO A 127 -7.14 -12.35 3.87
CA PRO A 127 -7.56 -10.99 4.17
C PRO A 127 -8.64 -10.51 3.20
N GLN A 128 -9.64 -9.81 3.72
CA GLN A 128 -10.70 -9.20 2.91
C GLN A 128 -10.23 -7.92 2.21
N VAL A 129 -9.14 -7.33 2.70
CA VAL A 129 -8.49 -6.14 2.16
C VAL A 129 -7.02 -6.15 2.57
N VAL A 130 -6.12 -5.72 1.68
CA VAL A 130 -4.68 -5.65 1.94
C VAL A 130 -4.19 -4.21 1.87
N ILE A 131 -3.53 -3.74 2.93
CA ILE A 131 -2.86 -2.46 2.97
C ILE A 131 -1.40 -2.67 2.55
N VAL A 132 -0.98 -1.92 1.53
CA VAL A 132 0.33 -2.05 0.88
C VAL A 132 1.18 -0.82 1.24
N ASP A 133 2.40 -1.03 1.75
CA ASP A 133 3.39 0.05 1.89
C ASP A 133 3.89 0.46 0.50
N GLY A 134 3.22 1.44 -0.09
CA GLY A 134 3.40 1.81 -1.49
C GLY A 134 2.18 2.52 -2.06
N ASN A 135 2.31 3.01 -3.29
CA ASN A 135 1.22 3.74 -3.95
C ASN A 135 0.30 2.82 -4.74
N GLY A 136 -0.97 3.20 -4.85
CA GLY A 136 -1.93 2.65 -5.81
C GLY A 136 -2.08 3.60 -7.01
N ILE A 137 -3.24 4.22 -7.18
CA ILE A 137 -3.48 5.19 -8.25
C ILE A 137 -2.70 6.50 -8.09
N LEU A 138 -2.14 6.82 -6.91
CA LEU A 138 -1.18 7.92 -6.71
C LEU A 138 0.15 7.58 -7.37
N HIS A 139 0.16 7.54 -8.69
CA HIS A 139 1.27 7.09 -9.51
C HIS A 139 1.18 7.77 -10.89
N PRO A 140 2.31 8.08 -11.56
CA PRO A 140 2.29 8.74 -12.87
C PRO A 140 1.42 8.04 -13.92
N ARG A 141 1.28 6.70 -13.83
CA ARG A 141 0.41 5.90 -14.70
C ARG A 141 -0.87 5.41 -14.04
N LYS A 142 -1.21 5.94 -12.85
CA LYS A 142 -2.36 5.51 -12.03
C LYS A 142 -2.37 3.98 -11.79
N PHE A 143 -1.19 3.40 -11.59
CA PHE A 143 -0.99 1.95 -11.46
C PHE A 143 0.30 1.63 -10.69
N GLY A 144 0.32 1.99 -9.41
CA GLY A 144 1.42 1.67 -8.48
C GLY A 144 1.36 0.23 -7.95
N LEU A 145 2.23 -0.09 -6.99
CA LEU A 145 2.35 -1.44 -6.40
C LEU A 145 1.03 -1.95 -5.84
N ALA A 146 0.27 -1.13 -5.11
CA ALA A 146 -0.98 -1.55 -4.49
C ALA A 146 -2.03 -1.95 -5.55
N SER A 147 -2.13 -1.15 -6.61
CA SER A 147 -3.01 -1.43 -7.76
C SER A 147 -2.58 -2.68 -8.51
N HIS A 148 -1.28 -2.83 -8.74
CA HIS A 148 -0.73 -3.99 -9.44
C HIS A 148 -0.98 -5.28 -8.66
N LEU A 149 -0.66 -5.30 -7.37
CA LEU A 149 -0.90 -6.44 -6.50
C LEU A 149 -2.39 -6.78 -6.43
N GLY A 150 -3.25 -5.78 -6.23
CA GLY A 150 -4.69 -5.98 -6.12
C GLY A 150 -5.32 -6.58 -7.37
N VAL A 151 -4.94 -6.11 -8.56
CA VAL A 151 -5.42 -6.66 -9.84
C VAL A 151 -4.97 -8.12 -10.02
N LEU A 152 -3.70 -8.44 -9.73
CA LEU A 152 -3.19 -9.80 -9.92
C LEU A 152 -3.73 -10.79 -8.88
N ALA A 153 -3.87 -10.35 -7.63
CA ALA A 153 -4.41 -11.17 -6.54
C ALA A 153 -5.95 -11.18 -6.49
N ASN A 154 -6.61 -10.33 -7.29
CA ASN A 154 -8.06 -10.10 -7.27
C ASN A 154 -8.62 -9.84 -5.85
N VAL A 155 -7.89 -9.08 -5.06
CA VAL A 155 -8.25 -8.73 -3.67
C VAL A 155 -8.33 -7.20 -3.54
N PRO A 156 -9.23 -6.65 -2.71
CA PRO A 156 -9.22 -5.23 -2.41
C PRO A 156 -7.87 -4.79 -1.83
N THR A 157 -7.30 -3.72 -2.38
CA THR A 157 -6.00 -3.18 -1.93
C THR A 157 -6.06 -1.69 -1.71
N ILE A 158 -5.28 -1.21 -0.74
CA ILE A 158 -5.08 0.20 -0.44
C ILE A 158 -3.58 0.50 -0.47
N GLY A 159 -3.18 1.53 -1.22
CA GLY A 159 -1.81 2.03 -1.17
C GLY A 159 -1.65 3.07 -0.06
N VAL A 160 -0.68 2.86 0.84
CA VAL A 160 -0.31 3.81 1.88
C VAL A 160 1.17 4.17 1.75
N GLY A 161 1.44 5.37 1.25
CA GLY A 161 2.79 5.92 1.15
C GLY A 161 3.20 6.72 2.39
N LYS A 162 4.45 6.54 2.83
CA LYS A 162 5.06 7.36 3.91
C LYS A 162 5.44 8.76 3.45
N ASN A 163 5.61 8.96 2.13
CA ASN A 163 6.00 10.22 1.50
C ASN A 163 5.11 10.48 0.28
N PHE A 164 4.95 11.75 -0.08
CA PHE A 164 4.23 12.12 -1.30
C PHE A 164 5.01 11.66 -2.53
N LEU A 165 4.32 11.04 -3.49
CA LEU A 165 4.87 10.83 -4.83
C LEU A 165 4.37 11.96 -5.73
N GLN A 166 5.30 12.80 -6.20
CA GLN A 166 4.96 13.89 -7.12
C GLN A 166 4.36 13.34 -8.41
N ILE A 167 3.24 13.94 -8.82
CA ILE A 167 2.52 13.63 -10.05
C ILE A 167 2.59 14.85 -10.96
N ASP A 168 2.91 14.60 -12.22
CA ASP A 168 2.95 15.64 -13.25
C ASP A 168 1.53 15.88 -13.80
N ASP A 169 0.70 16.54 -12.99
CA ASP A 169 -0.67 16.96 -13.33
C ASP A 169 -1.00 18.32 -12.68
N GLY A 170 -0.12 19.29 -12.91
CA GLY A 170 -0.28 20.68 -12.47
C GLY A 170 0.50 21.06 -11.20
N ASP A 171 0.55 22.37 -10.93
CA ASP A 171 1.38 22.96 -9.88
C ASP A 171 0.96 22.55 -8.45
N GLU A 172 -0.30 22.14 -8.28
CA GLU A 172 -0.86 21.71 -7.00
C GLU A 172 -0.41 20.29 -6.56
N LEU A 173 0.20 19.52 -7.47
CA LEU A 173 0.76 18.20 -7.18
C LEU A 173 2.29 18.19 -7.19
N THR A 174 2.91 19.35 -7.01
CA THR A 174 4.35 19.47 -6.77
C THR A 174 4.70 19.17 -5.29
N MET A 175 5.91 18.70 -5.04
CA MET A 175 6.37 18.41 -3.68
C MET A 175 6.32 19.63 -2.75
N SER A 176 6.67 20.81 -3.26
CA SER A 176 6.66 22.06 -2.49
C SER A 176 5.24 22.49 -2.14
N TYR A 177 4.32 22.47 -3.12
CA TYR A 177 2.91 22.83 -2.89
C TYR A 177 2.28 21.88 -1.88
N VAL A 178 2.38 20.56 -2.11
CA VAL A 178 1.75 19.57 -1.22
C VAL A 178 2.30 19.70 0.20
N LYS A 179 3.62 19.83 0.40
CA LYS A 179 4.21 20.02 1.74
C LYS A 179 3.69 21.27 2.45
N LYS A 180 3.53 22.38 1.73
CA LYS A 180 2.99 23.62 2.28
C LYS A 180 1.51 23.43 2.66
N THR A 181 0.70 22.95 1.72
CA THR A 181 -0.74 22.82 1.89
C THR A 181 -1.12 21.83 2.98
N VAL A 182 -0.47 20.66 3.06
CA VAL A 182 -0.77 19.70 4.14
C VAL A 182 -0.43 20.25 5.52
N LYS A 183 0.63 21.07 5.63
CA LYS A 183 0.99 21.73 6.90
C LYS A 183 -0.05 22.77 7.33
N GLU A 184 -0.66 23.47 6.38
CA GLU A 184 -1.68 24.49 6.64
C GLU A 184 -3.07 23.87 6.89
N LYS A 185 -3.40 22.79 6.19
CA LYS A 185 -4.75 22.19 6.18
C LYS A 185 -4.95 21.06 7.19
N LEU A 186 -3.92 20.28 7.51
CA LEU A 186 -4.03 19.10 8.38
C LEU A 186 -3.63 19.42 9.82
N ASN A 187 -4.58 19.95 10.59
CA ASN A 187 -4.37 20.49 11.94
C ASN A 187 -4.69 19.48 13.05
N LYS A 188 -5.50 18.46 12.80
CA LYS A 188 -5.94 17.44 13.76
C LYS A 188 -5.84 16.03 13.20
N GLY A 189 -5.87 15.04 14.10
CA GLY A 189 -5.97 13.63 13.71
C GLY A 189 -7.25 13.35 12.94
N GLY A 190 -7.13 12.61 11.85
CA GLY A 190 -8.22 12.33 10.91
C GLY A 190 -8.41 13.38 9.82
N ASP A 191 -7.70 14.52 9.85
CA ASP A 191 -7.80 15.50 8.77
C ASP A 191 -7.32 14.90 7.44
N VAL A 192 -8.03 15.26 6.37
CA VAL A 192 -7.83 14.76 5.01
C VAL A 192 -7.68 15.92 4.03
N TYR A 193 -6.69 15.85 3.15
CA TYR A 193 -6.54 16.73 2.00
C TYR A 193 -6.48 15.91 0.72
N PHE A 194 -7.46 16.08 -0.17
CA PHE A 194 -7.52 15.37 -1.44
C PHE A 194 -6.48 15.90 -2.42
N LEU A 195 -5.72 14.97 -3.01
CA LEU A 195 -4.66 15.26 -3.97
C LEU A 195 -5.26 15.25 -5.38
N ARG A 196 -5.85 16.39 -5.75
CA ARG A 196 -6.50 16.59 -7.05
C ARG A 196 -5.55 17.31 -8.00
N GLY A 197 -5.39 16.76 -9.20
CA GLY A 197 -4.62 17.38 -10.27
C GLY A 197 -5.45 18.32 -11.12
N PHE A 198 -4.78 19.08 -11.99
CA PHE A 198 -5.42 20.02 -12.91
C PHE A 198 -6.39 19.34 -13.88
N SER A 199 -6.14 18.08 -14.25
CA SER A 199 -7.07 17.25 -15.03
C SER A 199 -8.42 17.00 -14.34
N GLY A 200 -8.56 17.36 -13.08
CA GLY A 200 -9.72 17.06 -12.24
C GLY A 200 -9.65 15.67 -11.60
N THR A 201 -8.65 14.85 -11.93
CA THR A 201 -8.41 13.54 -11.32
C THR A 201 -8.01 13.69 -9.85
N THR A 202 -8.64 12.94 -8.96
CA THR A 202 -8.15 12.74 -7.59
C THR A 202 -7.26 11.51 -7.54
N TYR A 203 -5.98 11.69 -7.22
CA TYR A 203 -4.98 10.60 -7.17
C TYR A 203 -4.90 9.91 -5.80
N GLY A 204 -5.47 10.51 -4.78
CA GLY A 204 -5.42 10.01 -3.41
C GLY A 204 -5.69 11.13 -2.41
N ALA A 205 -5.27 10.92 -1.17
CA ALA A 205 -5.34 11.93 -0.13
C ALA A 205 -4.12 11.91 0.77
N ALA A 206 -3.70 13.08 1.24
CA ALA A 206 -2.84 13.21 2.40
C ALA A 206 -3.71 13.15 3.66
N VAL A 207 -3.34 12.29 4.59
CA VAL A 207 -4.11 12.02 5.81
C VAL A 207 -3.20 12.19 7.03
N ARG A 208 -3.60 13.06 7.96
CA ARG A 208 -2.97 13.11 9.28
C ARG A 208 -3.59 12.03 10.13
N SER A 209 -2.92 10.89 10.25
CA SER A 209 -3.54 9.68 10.81
C SER A 209 -3.93 9.80 12.28
N LEU A 210 -3.17 10.54 13.10
CA LEU A 210 -3.42 10.71 14.54
C LEU A 210 -3.17 12.15 15.01
N GLU A 211 -3.78 12.51 16.14
CA GLU A 211 -3.66 13.84 16.76
C GLU A 211 -2.20 14.21 17.04
N ASN A 212 -1.42 13.27 17.55
CA ASN A 212 -0.01 13.45 17.94
C ASN A 212 0.99 13.31 16.78
N THR A 213 0.53 13.17 15.53
CA THR A 213 1.41 13.04 14.35
C THR A 213 1.40 14.31 13.53
N THR A 214 2.55 14.72 12.98
CA THR A 214 2.66 15.93 12.14
C THR A 214 2.82 15.62 10.66
N ASN A 215 3.53 14.53 10.34
CA ASN A 215 3.74 14.11 8.96
C ASN A 215 2.58 13.23 8.48
N PRO A 216 1.87 13.60 7.41
CA PRO A 216 0.78 12.80 6.90
C PRO A 216 1.28 11.48 6.29
N ILE A 217 0.36 10.54 6.14
CA ILE A 217 0.48 9.41 5.22
C ILE A 217 -0.32 9.73 3.94
N TYR A 218 0.01 9.06 2.84
CA TYR A 218 -0.60 9.29 1.55
C TYR A 218 -1.39 8.06 1.13
N VAL A 219 -2.72 8.15 1.20
CA VAL A 219 -3.64 7.04 0.92
C VAL A 219 -4.11 7.14 -0.52
N SER A 220 -4.10 6.04 -1.24
CA SER A 220 -4.60 5.95 -2.60
C SER A 220 -5.30 4.62 -2.85
N ILE A 221 -6.27 4.64 -3.78
CA ILE A 221 -6.96 3.43 -4.22
C ILE A 221 -5.93 2.45 -4.75
N GLY A 222 -5.91 1.23 -4.21
CA GLY A 222 -5.21 0.10 -4.83
C GLY A 222 -6.14 -0.54 -5.85
N HIS A 223 -7.13 -1.32 -5.40
CA HIS A 223 -8.07 -2.07 -6.24
C HIS A 223 -9.35 -2.38 -5.46
N ARG A 224 -10.53 -2.41 -6.11
CA ARG A 224 -11.85 -2.82 -5.57
C ARG A 224 -12.29 -2.09 -4.30
N ILE A 225 -11.79 -0.88 -4.11
CA ILE A 225 -12.14 -0.01 -2.99
C ILE A 225 -12.19 1.44 -3.46
N SER A 226 -13.17 2.19 -2.97
CA SER A 226 -13.24 3.64 -3.17
C SER A 226 -12.22 4.37 -2.29
N LEU A 227 -11.83 5.58 -2.71
CA LEU A 227 -10.87 6.38 -1.94
C LEU A 227 -11.40 6.73 -0.54
N GLU A 228 -12.69 7.03 -0.42
CA GLU A 228 -13.31 7.39 0.86
C GLU A 228 -13.25 6.23 1.86
N THR A 229 -13.67 5.03 1.41
CA THR A 229 -13.63 3.80 2.21
C THR A 229 -12.20 3.43 2.58
N ALA A 230 -11.25 3.60 1.65
CA ALA A 230 -9.83 3.37 1.92
C ALA A 230 -9.28 4.29 3.01
N ILE A 231 -9.59 5.59 2.97
CA ILE A 231 -9.15 6.56 3.99
C ILE A 231 -9.74 6.21 5.37
N GLN A 232 -11.06 5.97 5.42
CA GLN A 232 -11.76 5.62 6.65
C GLN A 232 -11.19 4.36 7.30
N LEU A 233 -10.91 3.32 6.49
CA LEU A 233 -10.33 2.08 6.98
C LEU A 233 -8.89 2.27 7.45
N VAL A 234 -8.06 2.98 6.69
CA VAL A 234 -6.66 3.25 7.06
C VAL A 234 -6.58 3.99 8.39
N ILE A 235 -7.41 5.02 8.62
CA ILE A 235 -7.45 5.76 9.90
C ILE A 235 -7.78 4.82 11.06
N LYS A 236 -8.76 3.92 10.90
CA LYS A 236 -9.10 2.93 11.95
C LYS A 236 -8.00 1.90 12.20
N CYS A 237 -7.12 1.69 11.24
CA CYS A 237 -5.96 0.82 11.40
C CYS A 237 -4.75 1.53 12.04
N CYS A 238 -4.82 2.83 12.31
CA CYS A 238 -3.71 3.59 12.89
C CYS A 238 -3.74 3.58 14.43
N HIS A 239 -2.86 2.81 15.06
CA HIS A 239 -2.45 3.03 16.46
C HIS A 239 -1.21 3.93 16.56
N TYR A 240 -0.47 4.04 15.45
CA TYR A 240 0.63 4.98 15.25
C TYR A 240 0.42 5.73 13.93
N ARG A 241 1.40 6.57 13.54
CA ARG A 241 1.38 7.27 12.25
C ARG A 241 1.09 6.32 11.07
N ILE A 242 1.75 5.17 11.07
CA ILE A 242 1.63 4.14 10.04
C ILE A 242 0.57 3.12 10.50
N PRO A 243 -0.37 2.70 9.63
CA PRO A 243 -1.39 1.73 10.00
C PRO A 243 -0.76 0.39 10.41
N GLU A 244 -1.36 -0.27 11.40
CA GLU A 244 -0.84 -1.50 12.01
C GLU A 244 -0.48 -2.59 10.98
N PRO A 245 -1.26 -2.88 9.93
CA PRO A 245 -0.89 -3.91 8.97
C PRO A 245 0.47 -3.67 8.30
N THR A 246 0.74 -2.48 7.77
CA THR A 246 2.04 -2.19 7.12
C THR A 246 3.14 -1.95 8.14
N ARG A 247 2.81 -1.40 9.32
CA ARG A 247 3.78 -1.27 10.43
C ARG A 247 4.27 -2.64 10.91
N GLN A 248 3.38 -3.61 11.04
CA GLN A 248 3.72 -4.97 11.47
C GLN A 248 4.50 -5.70 10.39
N ALA A 249 4.14 -5.55 9.10
CA ALA A 249 4.94 -6.10 8.00
C ALA A 249 6.40 -5.60 8.05
N ASP A 250 6.62 -4.28 8.18
CA ASP A 250 7.95 -3.64 8.23
C ASP A 250 8.75 -4.03 9.50
N VAL A 251 8.12 -4.02 10.68
CA VAL A 251 8.84 -4.36 11.92
C VAL A 251 9.26 -5.84 11.93
N ARG A 252 8.40 -6.72 11.43
CA ARG A 252 8.64 -8.17 11.48
C ARG A 252 9.58 -8.65 10.40
N SER A 253 9.53 -8.06 9.20
CA SER A 253 10.52 -8.32 8.15
C SER A 253 11.95 -7.96 8.62
N ARG A 254 12.12 -6.81 9.28
CA ARG A 254 13.42 -6.41 9.85
C ARG A 254 13.89 -7.37 10.93
N LYS A 255 12.99 -7.82 11.81
CA LYS A 255 13.32 -8.83 12.83
C LYS A 255 13.72 -10.17 12.19
N PHE A 256 13.04 -10.58 11.13
CA PHE A 256 13.36 -11.78 10.36
C PHE A 256 14.78 -11.70 9.75
N VAL A 257 15.12 -10.57 9.11
CA VAL A 257 16.47 -10.31 8.57
C VAL A 257 17.52 -10.36 9.68
N GLN A 258 17.29 -9.68 10.81
CA GLN A 258 18.22 -9.68 11.94
C GLN A 258 18.48 -11.08 12.50
N ASN A 259 17.45 -11.92 12.56
CA ASN A 259 17.60 -13.31 13.01
C ASN A 259 18.40 -14.14 12.00
N LEU A 260 18.10 -14.05 10.70
CA LEU A 260 18.85 -14.75 9.65
C LEU A 260 20.35 -14.43 9.69
N LEU A 261 20.70 -13.14 9.83
CA LEU A 261 22.09 -12.72 9.90
C LEU A 261 22.79 -13.29 11.13
N LYS A 262 22.14 -13.32 12.30
CA LYS A 262 22.72 -13.91 13.53
C LYS A 262 23.09 -15.38 13.38
N TYR A 263 22.31 -16.17 12.64
CA TYR A 263 22.57 -17.59 12.42
C TYR A 263 23.48 -17.89 11.22
N SER A 264 23.84 -16.88 10.42
CA SER A 264 24.74 -17.03 9.26
C SER A 264 26.22 -16.82 9.62
N TYR A 265 26.51 -16.40 10.86
CA TYR A 265 27.86 -16.16 11.40
C TYR A 265 28.30 -17.22 12.44
N ILE A 266 27.64 -18.39 12.45
CA ILE A 266 28.03 -19.58 13.23
C ILE A 266 28.31 -20.71 12.23
#